data_AF-A0A7J5AGK1-F1
#
_entry.id   AF-A0A7J5AGK1-F1
#
_cell.length_a   1.000
_cell.length_b   1.000
_cell.length_c   1.000
_cell.angle_alpha   90.00
_cell.angle_beta   90.00
_cell.angle_gamma   90.00
#
_symmetry.space_group_name_H-M   'P 1'
#
loop_
_entity.id
_entity.type
_entity.pdbx_description
1 polymer ?
#
loop_
_entity_poly.entity_id
_entity_poly.type
_entity_poly.pdbx_seq_one_letter_code
_entity_poly.pdbx_strand_id
1 'polypeptide(L)'
;MRKLFIVLAIVFAILGIVFAVLPLGTLALLPVGLALIFAFIAFIQSDINQKSLPKWILIIMGITLIVVVGKVTLIKDEVAKDEQFEQKKIESKQEDLKDLEDLE
;
A
#
# COMPACT_ATOMS: atom_id res chain seq x y z
N MET A 1 -28.80 -4.98 -8.37
CA MET A 1 -27.44 -4.38 -8.32
C MET A 1 -26.68 -4.71 -7.04
N ARG A 2 -27.29 -4.70 -5.85
CA ARG A 2 -26.63 -5.05 -4.58
C ARG A 2 -25.72 -6.29 -4.61
N LYS A 3 -26.20 -7.43 -5.14
CA LYS A 3 -25.43 -8.69 -5.17
C LYS A 3 -24.10 -8.54 -5.92
N LEU A 4 -24.10 -7.78 -7.03
CA LEU A 4 -22.89 -7.48 -7.80
C LEU A 4 -21.86 -6.73 -6.94
N PHE A 5 -22.30 -5.68 -6.25
CA PHE A 5 -21.43 -4.89 -5.36
C PHE A 5 -20.91 -5.69 -4.17
N ILE A 6 -21.71 -6.63 -3.62
CA ILE A 6 -21.24 -7.53 -2.57
C ILE A 6 -20.14 -8.47 -3.09
N VAL A 7 -20.34 -9.10 -4.26
CA VAL A 7 -19.33 -9.96 -4.87
C VAL A 7 -18.05 -9.17 -5.14
N LEU A 8 -18.18 -7.98 -5.70
CA LEU A 8 -17.04 -7.11 -5.98
C LEU A 8 -16.32 -6.69 -4.70
N ALA A 9 -17.06 -6.31 -3.66
CA ALA A 9 -16.50 -5.97 -2.36
C ALA A 9 -15.74 -7.15 -1.73
N ILE A 10 -16.25 -8.39 -1.84
CA ILE A 10 -15.57 -9.59 -1.34
C ILE A 10 -14.27 -9.85 -2.10
N VAL A 11 -14.29 -9.77 -3.43
CA VAL A 11 -13.10 -9.97 -4.27
C VAL A 11 -12.01 -8.96 -3.91
N PHE A 12 -12.37 -7.68 -3.83
CA PHE A 12 -11.42 -6.63 -3.46
C PHE A 12 -10.99 -6.70 -1.99
N ALA A 13 -11.85 -7.17 -1.09
CA ALA A 13 -11.49 -7.39 0.31
C ALA A 13 -10.41 -8.47 0.44
N ILE A 14 -10.57 -9.59 -0.27
CA ILE A 14 -9.57 -10.67 -0.29
C ILE A 14 -8.25 -10.15 -0.88
N LEU A 15 -8.29 -9.45 -2.02
CA LEU A 15 -7.10 -8.83 -2.61
C LEU A 15 -6.44 -7.83 -1.66
N GLY A 16 -7.23 -7.01 -0.97
CA GLY A 16 -6.76 -6.03 0.00
C GLY A 16 -6.06 -6.66 1.19
N ILE A 17 -6.60 -7.76 1.72
CA ILE A 17 -5.97 -8.53 2.81
C ILE A 17 -4.65 -9.14 2.33
N VAL A 18 -4.64 -9.77 1.14
CA VAL A 18 -3.42 -10.35 0.56
C VAL A 18 -2.35 -9.26 0.39
N PHE A 19 -2.72 -8.11 -0.16
CA PHE A 19 -1.79 -7.00 -0.36
C PHE A 19 -1.31 -6.37 0.95
N ALA A 20 -2.13 -6.36 2.00
CA ALA A 20 -1.77 -5.84 3.31
C ALA A 20 -0.83 -6.77 4.10
N VAL A 21 -0.89 -8.08 3.82
CA VAL A 21 0.02 -9.09 4.38
C VAL A 21 1.36 -9.06 3.65
N LEU A 22 1.34 -8.90 2.33
CA LEU A 22 2.54 -8.75 1.51
C LEU A 22 3.20 -7.37 1.74
N PRO A 23 4.52 -7.24 1.58
CA PRO A 23 5.22 -5.97 1.68
C PRO A 23 5.04 -5.12 0.40
N LEU A 24 3.79 -4.93 -0.04
CA LEU A 24 3.45 -4.11 -1.21
C LEU A 24 3.31 -2.62 -0.87
N GLY A 25 3.58 -2.25 0.39
CA GLY A 25 3.52 -0.87 0.87
C GLY A 25 2.15 -0.23 0.64
N THR A 26 2.15 0.91 -0.04
CA THR A 26 0.94 1.71 -0.32
C THR A 26 0.02 1.10 -1.36
N LEU A 27 0.47 0.10 -2.15
CA LEU A 27 -0.37 -0.54 -3.17
C LEU A 27 -1.58 -1.25 -2.57
N ALA A 28 -1.50 -1.70 -1.30
CA ALA A 28 -2.62 -2.29 -0.58
C ALA A 28 -3.80 -1.32 -0.38
N LEU A 29 -3.56 -0.01 -0.41
CA LEU A 29 -4.62 1.00 -0.24
C LEU A 29 -5.66 0.96 -1.38
N LEU A 30 -5.24 0.59 -2.59
CA LEU A 30 -6.12 0.57 -3.76
C LEU A 30 -7.21 -0.50 -3.65
N PRO A 31 -6.90 -1.80 -3.47
CA PRO A 31 -7.95 -2.81 -3.29
C PRO A 31 -8.74 -2.62 -1.99
N VAL A 32 -8.11 -2.13 -0.91
CA VAL A 32 -8.81 -1.82 0.35
C VAL A 32 -9.84 -0.69 0.16
N GLY A 33 -9.45 0.39 -0.51
CA GLY A 33 -10.34 1.51 -0.82
C GLY A 33 -11.51 1.10 -1.72
N LEU A 34 -11.25 0.31 -2.77
CA LEU A 34 -12.31 -0.21 -3.64
C LEU A 34 -13.28 -1.13 -2.89
N ALA A 35 -12.78 -2.00 -2.02
CA ALA A 35 -13.62 -2.86 -1.19
C ALA A 35 -14.56 -2.03 -0.29
N LEU A 36 -14.04 -0.95 0.32
CA LEU A 36 -14.84 -0.03 1.14
C LEU A 36 -15.92 0.68 0.31
N ILE A 37 -15.59 1.20 -0.86
CA ILE A 37 -16.55 1.89 -1.74
C ILE A 37 -17.66 0.92 -2.16
N PHE A 38 -17.32 -0.28 -2.63
CA PHE A 38 -18.32 -1.26 -3.05
C PHE A 38 -19.18 -1.78 -1.89
N ALA A 39 -18.57 -2.02 -0.72
CA ALA A 39 -19.30 -2.41 0.49
C ALA A 39 -20.25 -1.29 0.96
N PHE A 40 -19.84 -0.02 0.85
CA PHE A 40 -20.67 1.13 1.19
C PHE A 40 -21.85 1.29 0.24
N ILE A 41 -21.64 1.16 -1.07
CA ILE A 41 -22.73 1.18 -2.06
C ILE A 41 -23.70 0.00 -1.79
N ALA A 42 -23.19 -1.19 -1.49
CA ALA A 42 -24.00 -2.34 -1.13
C ALA A 42 -24.78 -2.13 0.18
N PHE A 43 -24.21 -1.39 1.14
CA PHE A 43 -24.86 -1.03 2.39
C PHE A 43 -26.02 -0.04 2.19
N ILE A 44 -25.87 0.95 1.31
CA ILE A 44 -26.96 1.89 0.99
C ILE A 44 -28.09 1.16 0.26
N GLN A 45 -27.78 0.25 -0.66
CA GLN A 45 -28.76 -0.54 -1.43
C GLN A 45 -29.39 -1.72 -0.66
N SER A 46 -29.02 -1.97 0.60
CA SER A 46 -29.61 -3.07 1.37
C SER A 46 -30.79 -2.60 2.22
N ASP A 47 -31.85 -3.40 2.24
CA ASP A 47 -32.95 -3.27 3.21
C ASP A 47 -32.44 -3.51 4.63
N ILE A 48 -33.21 -3.05 5.62
CA ILE A 48 -32.86 -3.10 7.05
C ILE A 48 -32.42 -4.52 7.48
N ASN A 49 -33.09 -5.56 6.98
CA ASN A 49 -32.78 -6.96 7.31
C ASN A 49 -31.54 -7.53 6.60
N GLN A 50 -31.01 -6.85 5.57
CA GLN A 50 -29.95 -7.37 4.69
C GLN A 50 -28.65 -6.55 4.77
N LYS A 51 -28.59 -5.56 5.67
CA LYS A 51 -27.44 -4.66 5.88
C LYS A 51 -26.28 -5.29 6.65
N SER A 52 -26.48 -6.44 7.30
CA SER A 52 -25.48 -7.08 8.18
C SER A 52 -24.19 -7.44 7.43
N LEU A 53 -24.29 -8.11 6.29
CA LEU A 53 -23.13 -8.51 5.48
C LEU A 53 -22.25 -7.34 5.02
N PRO A 54 -22.76 -6.33 4.27
CA PRO A 54 -21.93 -5.21 3.84
C PRO A 54 -21.41 -4.37 5.02
N LYS A 55 -22.14 -4.32 6.14
CA LYS A 55 -21.65 -3.66 7.37
C LYS A 55 -20.42 -4.36 7.95
N TRP A 56 -20.42 -5.69 8.02
CA TRP A 56 -19.25 -6.46 8.48
C TRP A 56 -18.04 -6.27 7.57
N ILE A 57 -18.25 -6.27 6.25
CA ILE A 57 -17.16 -6.02 5.28
C ILE A 57 -16.57 -4.62 5.51
N LEU A 58 -17.39 -3.58 5.70
CA LEU A 58 -16.91 -2.23 6.00
C LEU A 58 -16.06 -2.17 7.27
N ILE A 59 -16.48 -2.84 8.34
CA ILE A 59 -15.73 -2.86 9.61
C ILE A 59 -14.38 -3.55 9.42
N ILE A 60 -14.37 -4.74 8.80
CA ILE A 60 -13.14 -5.51 8.56
C ILE A 60 -12.18 -4.69 7.70
N MET A 61 -12.65 -4.14 6.59
CA MET A 61 -11.81 -3.36 5.69
C MET A 61 -11.37 -2.03 6.30
N GLY A 62 -12.16 -1.43 7.20
CA GLY A 62 -11.76 -0.27 7.98
C GLY A 62 -10.59 -0.57 8.92
N ILE A 63 -10.62 -1.73 9.59
CA ILE A 63 -9.50 -2.20 10.41
C ILE A 63 -8.27 -2.47 9.53
N THR A 64 -8.45 -3.15 8.39
CA THR A 64 -7.36 -3.40 7.43
C THR A 64 -6.74 -2.09 6.94
N LEU A 65 -7.54 -1.07 6.66
CA LEU A 65 -7.04 0.25 6.26
C LEU A 65 -6.16 0.88 7.33
N ILE A 66 -6.58 0.85 8.60
CA ILE A 66 -5.79 1.36 9.73
C ILE A 66 -4.45 0.62 9.82
N VAL A 67 -4.44 -0.71 9.63
CA VAL A 67 -3.21 -1.51 9.64
C VAL A 67 -2.28 -1.11 8.50
N VAL A 68 -2.80 -0.98 7.27
CA VAL A 68 -1.99 -0.59 6.10
C VAL A 68 -1.40 0.81 6.28
N VAL A 69 -2.22 1.79 6.69
CA VAL A 69 -1.76 3.16 6.93
C VAL A 69 -0.75 3.22 8.08
N GLY A 70 -0.99 2.44 9.15
CA GLY A 70 -0.05 2.33 10.27
C GLY A 70 1.31 1.79 9.83
N LYS A 71 1.34 0.73 9.01
CA LYS A 71 2.59 0.21 8.44
C LYS A 71 3.31 1.26 7.60
N VAL A 72 2.62 1.96 6.70
CA VAL A 72 3.22 2.96 5.81
C VAL A 72 3.79 4.17 6.56
N THR A 73 3.16 4.58 7.66
CA THR A 73 3.57 5.78 8.41
C THR A 73 4.60 5.50 9.50
N LEU A 74 4.57 4.31 10.10
CA LEU A 74 5.46 3.92 11.20
C LEU A 74 6.74 3.24 10.71
N ILE A 75 6.67 2.50 9.59
CA ILE A 75 7.82 1.85 8.99
C ILE A 75 8.37 2.82 7.94
N LYS A 76 9.39 3.59 8.31
CA LYS A 76 10.18 4.34 7.34
C LYS A 76 10.84 3.33 6.42
N ASP A 77 10.64 3.48 5.12
CA ASP A 77 11.52 2.88 4.12
C ASP A 77 12.90 3.52 4.32
N GLU A 78 13.69 2.96 5.24
CA GLU A 78 15.11 3.24 5.29
C GLU A 78 15.70 2.66 4.01
N VAL A 79 15.94 3.54 3.04
CA VAL A 79 16.89 3.26 1.98
C VAL A 79 18.22 3.09 2.68
N ALA A 80 18.61 1.84 2.94
CA ALA A 80 19.93 1.54 3.48
C ALA A 80 20.93 2.25 2.56
N LYS A 81 21.63 3.25 3.10
CA LYS A 81 22.72 3.88 2.38
C LYS A 81 23.76 2.81 2.16
N ASP A 82 23.96 2.44 0.91
CA ASP A 82 25.05 1.57 0.54
C ASP A 82 26.36 2.37 0.73
N GLU A 83 26.99 2.19 1.90
CA GLU A 83 28.22 2.90 2.26
C GLU A 83 29.35 2.61 1.26
N GLN A 84 29.38 1.41 0.64
CA GLN A 84 30.34 1.12 -0.42
C GLN A 84 30.06 1.94 -1.68
N PHE A 85 28.80 2.16 -2.05
CA PHE A 85 28.45 2.98 -3.21
C PHE A 85 28.85 4.45 -3.00
N GLU A 86 28.62 5.00 -1.80
CA GLU A 86 29.03 6.37 -1.48
C GLU A 86 30.55 6.52 -1.40
N GLN A 87 31.28 5.55 -0.82
CA GLN A 87 32.75 5.56 -0.84
C GLN A 87 33.30 5.51 -2.27
N LYS A 88 32.76 4.63 -3.11
CA LYS A 88 33.18 4.52 -4.51
C LYS A 88 32.92 5.79 -5.32
N LYS A 89 31.84 6.51 -5.01
CA LYS A 89 31.53 7.81 -5.61
C LYS A 89 32.48 8.92 -5.16
N ILE A 90 32.97 8.87 -3.92
CA ILE A 90 34.00 9.80 -3.42
C ILE A 90 35.36 9.49 -4.05
N GLU A 91 35.76 8.21 -4.09
CA GLU A 91 37.00 7.77 -4.75
C GLU A 91 37.00 8.13 -6.22
N SER A 92 35.93 7.83 -6.96
CA SER A 92 35.82 8.17 -8.39
C SER A 92 35.93 9.68 -8.63
N LYS A 93 35.35 10.52 -7.75
CA LYS A 93 35.51 11.98 -7.86
C LYS A 93 36.93 12.44 -7.57
N GLN A 94 37.63 11.80 -6.63
CA GLN A 94 39.03 12.10 -6.37
C GLN A 94 39.92 11.67 -7.53
N GLU A 95 39.65 10.52 -8.13
CA GLU A 95 40.36 9.99 -9.29
C GLU A 95 40.15 10.90 -10.50
N ASP A 96 38.91 11.31 -10.79
CA ASP A 96 38.60 12.28 -11.87
C ASP A 96 39.32 13.62 -11.68
N LEU A 97 39.40 14.13 -10.44
CA LEU A 97 40.13 15.36 -10.12
C LEU A 97 41.64 15.21 -10.32
N LYS A 98 42.18 14.04 -9.99
CA LYS A 98 43.60 13.74 -10.18
C LYS A 98 43.96 13.63 -11.65
N ASP A 99 43.13 12.94 -12.42
CA ASP A 99 43.28 12.83 -13.87
C ASP A 99 43.19 14.22 -14.54
N LEU A 100 42.37 15.14 -14.01
CA LEU A 100 42.30 16.53 -14.45
C LEU A 100 43.57 17.33 -14.12
N GLU A 101 44.12 17.18 -12.90
CA GLU A 101 45.37 17.85 -12.49
C GLU A 101 46.58 17.35 -13.29
N ASP A 102 46.64 16.05 -13.62
CA ASP A 102 47.72 15.46 -14.42
C ASP A 102 47.66 15.86 -15.92
N LEU A 103 46.55 16.47 -16.36
CA LEU A 103 46.36 17.01 -17.71
C LEU A 103 46.74 18.51 -17.85
N GLU A 104 47.01 19.21 -16.73
CA GLU A 104 47.56 20.59 -16.69
C GLU A 104 49.09 20.61 -16.57
#